data_AF-A0AAD6KFS6-F1
#
_entry.id   AF-A0AAD6KFS6-F1
#
_cell.length_a   1.000
_cell.length_b   1.000
_cell.length_c   1.000
_cell.angle_alpha   90.00
_cell.angle_beta   90.00
_cell.angle_gamma   90.00
#
_symmetry.space_group_name_H-M   'P 1'
#
loop_
_entity.id
_entity.type
_entity.pdbx_description
1 polymer ?
#
loop_
_entity_poly.entity_id
_entity_poly.type
_entity_poly.pdbx_seq_one_letter_code
_entity_poly.pdbx_strand_id
1 'polypeptide(L)'
;MQRVYELGARRVLVTGTGPLGCVPAERAMRSRNGECAAELQTAAALFNPQLVQMLLELNREIGSDVFIAANAYDLNMDFVTNPRAYGFVTSQVACCGQGRFNGIGLCTILSNLCPNRDIFAFWDPFHPTERANRIIVSTIVTGSTKFMNPMNLSTIMALDSLV
;
A
#
# COMPACT_ATOMS: atom_id res chain seq x y z
N MET A 1 15.34 -1.30 -12.45
CA MET A 1 14.57 -2.49 -12.92
C MET A 1 15.34 -3.30 -13.94
N GLN A 2 15.87 -2.71 -15.02
CA GLN A 2 16.75 -3.41 -15.98
C GLN A 2 17.89 -4.19 -15.30
N ARG A 3 18.62 -3.56 -14.36
CA ARG A 3 19.68 -4.25 -13.61
C ARG A 3 19.21 -5.50 -12.85
N VAL A 4 17.99 -5.47 -12.29
CA VAL A 4 17.41 -6.62 -11.58
C VAL A 4 17.13 -7.78 -12.55
N TYR A 5 16.65 -7.46 -13.75
CA TYR A 5 16.46 -8.43 -14.83
C TYR A 5 17.79 -9.01 -15.35
N GLU A 6 18.81 -8.17 -15.56
CA GLU A 6 20.16 -8.59 -15.98
C GLU A 6 20.81 -9.54 -14.98
N LEU A 7 20.52 -9.37 -13.68
CA LEU A 7 20.99 -10.26 -12.61
C LEU A 7 20.24 -11.60 -12.56
N GLY A 8 19.27 -11.83 -13.44
CA GLY A 8 18.58 -13.11 -13.58
C GLY A 8 17.16 -13.14 -13.02
N ALA A 9 16.63 -12.05 -12.47
CA ALA A 9 15.24 -12.02 -12.01
C ALA A 9 14.27 -12.18 -13.18
N ARG A 10 13.26 -13.06 -13.03
CA ARG A 10 12.21 -13.30 -14.03
C ARG A 10 10.80 -13.07 -13.51
N ARG A 11 10.65 -12.88 -12.20
CA ARG A 11 9.41 -12.53 -11.52
C ARG A 11 9.69 -11.48 -10.48
N VAL A 12 9.13 -10.29 -10.69
CA VAL A 12 9.37 -9.15 -9.80
C VAL A 12 8.04 -8.45 -9.57
N LEU A 13 7.57 -8.49 -8.33
CA LEU A 13 6.45 -7.68 -7.87
C LEU A 13 6.95 -6.30 -7.45
N VAL A 14 6.32 -5.27 -7.99
CA VAL A 14 6.72 -3.87 -7.82
C VAL A 14 5.57 -3.12 -7.21
N THR A 15 5.71 -2.66 -5.97
CA THR A 15 4.67 -1.89 -5.31
C THR A 15 4.75 -0.42 -5.71
N GLY A 16 3.63 0.16 -6.10
CA GLY A 16 3.46 1.62 -6.11
C GLY A 16 3.49 2.21 -4.70
N THR A 17 3.36 3.52 -4.59
CA THR A 17 3.20 4.19 -3.30
C THR A 17 1.78 3.99 -2.78
N GLY A 18 1.63 3.89 -1.46
CA GLY A 18 0.33 4.00 -0.79
C GLY A 18 -0.21 5.44 -0.82
N PRO A 19 -1.38 5.69 -0.22
CA PRO A 19 -1.93 7.05 -0.07
C PRO A 19 -1.15 7.82 1.00
N LEU A 20 0.01 8.36 0.60
CA LEU A 20 1.00 8.99 1.48
C LEU A 20 0.39 10.05 2.40
N GLY A 21 -0.51 10.88 1.90
CA GLY A 21 -1.13 11.95 2.68
C GLY A 21 -2.17 11.46 3.68
N CYS A 22 -2.56 10.20 3.65
CA CYS A 22 -3.62 9.64 4.49
C CYS A 22 -3.10 8.91 5.74
N VAL A 23 -1.80 8.76 5.92
CA VAL A 23 -1.22 8.12 7.11
C VAL A 23 -1.42 9.01 8.36
N PRO A 24 -1.53 8.43 9.57
CA PRO A 24 -1.79 9.21 10.79
C PRO A 24 -0.78 10.34 11.05
N ALA A 25 0.50 10.15 10.73
CA ALA A 25 1.52 11.20 10.84
C ALA A 25 1.20 12.44 9.99
N GLU A 26 0.89 12.25 8.71
CA GLU A 26 0.59 13.36 7.80
C GLU A 26 -0.73 14.03 8.17
N ARG A 27 -1.71 13.26 8.67
CA ARG A 27 -2.93 13.86 9.24
C ARG A 27 -2.61 14.72 10.45
N ALA A 28 -1.74 14.25 11.33
CA ALA A 28 -1.36 14.97 12.54
C ALA A 28 -0.63 16.28 12.23
N MET A 29 0.28 16.27 11.25
CA MET A 29 1.14 17.40 10.90
C MET A 29 0.49 18.41 9.94
N ARG A 30 -0.32 17.94 8.98
CA ARG A 30 -0.73 18.77 7.83
C ARG A 30 -2.23 19.04 7.74
N SER A 31 -3.04 18.30 8.47
CA SER A 31 -4.50 18.36 8.37
C SER A 31 -5.12 19.13 9.52
N ARG A 32 -6.25 19.81 9.30
CA ARG A 32 -7.03 20.46 10.37
C ARG A 32 -8.18 19.59 10.89
N ASN A 33 -8.86 18.85 10.00
CA ASN A 33 -10.06 18.07 10.33
C ASN A 33 -9.91 16.55 10.13
N GLY A 34 -8.67 16.08 9.99
CA GLY A 34 -8.37 14.69 9.69
C GLY A 34 -8.46 14.34 8.21
N GLU A 35 -8.47 15.31 7.29
CA GLU A 35 -8.32 15.11 5.85
C GLU A 35 -6.94 14.54 5.46
N CYS A 36 -6.83 13.92 4.28
CA CYS A 36 -5.53 13.53 3.76
C CYS A 36 -4.78 14.75 3.23
N ALA A 37 -3.46 14.80 3.40
CA ALA A 37 -2.62 15.88 2.88
C ALA A 37 -2.63 15.88 1.34
N ALA A 38 -3.24 16.90 0.74
CA ALA A 38 -3.45 16.97 -0.71
C ALA A 38 -2.16 16.92 -1.52
N GLU A 39 -1.11 17.62 -1.09
CA GLU A 39 0.20 17.63 -1.75
C GLU A 39 0.79 16.22 -1.90
N LEU A 40 0.74 15.43 -0.83
CA LEU A 40 1.28 14.06 -0.83
C LEU A 40 0.39 13.09 -1.61
N GLN A 41 -0.92 13.31 -1.61
CA GLN A 41 -1.83 12.55 -2.48
C GLN A 41 -1.55 12.85 -3.96
N THR A 42 -1.30 14.11 -4.32
CA THR A 42 -0.91 14.50 -5.68
C THR A 42 0.41 13.85 -6.10
N ALA A 43 1.40 13.80 -5.21
CA ALA A 43 2.66 13.12 -5.49
C ALA A 43 2.45 11.62 -5.79
N ALA A 44 1.64 10.92 -5.00
CA ALA A 44 1.28 9.53 -5.26
C ALA A 44 0.52 9.36 -6.59
N ALA A 45 -0.44 10.25 -6.88
CA ALA A 45 -1.23 10.23 -8.11
C ALA A 45 -0.40 10.49 -9.37
N LEU A 46 0.70 11.26 -9.28
CA LEU A 46 1.64 11.45 -10.37
C LEU A 46 2.58 10.25 -10.55
N PHE A 47 3.12 9.72 -9.45
CA PHE A 47 4.12 8.65 -9.48
C PHE A 47 3.53 7.31 -9.92
N ASN A 48 2.40 6.89 -9.37
CA ASN A 48 1.88 5.54 -9.55
C ASN A 48 1.54 5.18 -11.02
N PRO A 49 0.86 6.03 -11.80
CA PRO A 49 0.60 5.74 -13.21
C PRO A 49 1.89 5.65 -14.04
N GLN A 50 2.88 6.51 -13.76
CA GLN A 50 4.17 6.49 -14.46
C GLN A 50 4.97 5.23 -14.15
N LEU A 51 4.92 4.75 -12.90
CA LEU A 51 5.51 3.46 -12.53
C LEU A 51 4.89 2.33 -13.35
N VAL A 52 3.57 2.23 -13.41
CA VAL A 52 2.88 1.18 -14.18
C VAL A 52 3.26 1.26 -15.67
N GLN A 53 3.23 2.45 -16.25
CA GLN A 53 3.58 2.65 -17.66
C GLN A 53 5.02 2.22 -17.97
N MET A 54 5.98 2.61 -17.13
CA MET A 54 7.39 2.21 -17.27
C MET A 54 7.56 0.69 -17.18
N LEU A 55 6.82 -0.01 -16.31
CA LEU A 55 6.91 -1.46 -16.20
C LEU A 55 6.32 -2.16 -17.43
N LEU A 56 5.23 -1.63 -17.99
CA LEU A 56 4.66 -2.11 -19.26
C LEU A 56 5.62 -1.90 -20.43
N GLU A 57 6.29 -0.76 -20.50
CA GLU A 57 7.35 -0.50 -21.49
C GLU A 57 8.51 -1.47 -21.35
N LEU A 58 8.99 -1.68 -20.12
CA LEU A 58 10.09 -2.59 -19.86
C LEU A 58 9.75 -4.05 -20.20
N ASN A 59 8.56 -4.53 -19.85
CA ASN A 59 8.11 -5.87 -20.24
C ASN A 59 8.02 -6.02 -21.77
N ARG A 60 7.57 -4.97 -22.48
CA ARG A 60 7.54 -4.96 -23.96
C ARG A 60 8.93 -5.03 -24.57
N GLU A 61 9.90 -4.29 -24.02
CA GLU A 61 11.30 -4.36 -24.46
C GLU A 61 11.92 -5.74 -24.21
N ILE A 62 11.60 -6.36 -23.07
CA ILE A 62 12.06 -7.70 -22.72
C ILE A 62 11.38 -8.79 -23.58
N GLY A 63 10.15 -8.54 -24.03
CA GLY A 63 9.31 -9.53 -24.72
C GLY A 63 8.68 -10.56 -23.77
N SER A 64 8.59 -10.26 -22.46
CA SER A 64 8.01 -11.15 -21.45
C SER A 64 7.51 -10.36 -20.24
N ASP A 65 6.44 -10.85 -19.59
CA ASP A 65 5.90 -10.29 -18.35
C ASP A 65 6.77 -10.68 -17.13
N VAL A 66 7.88 -9.96 -16.95
CA VAL A 66 8.80 -10.14 -15.80
C VAL A 66 8.34 -9.35 -14.59
N PHE A 67 7.89 -8.12 -14.83
CA PHE A 67 7.52 -7.17 -13.78
C PHE A 67 6.00 -7.05 -13.69
N ILE A 68 5.46 -7.17 -12.48
CA ILE A 68 4.05 -6.89 -12.22
C ILE A 68 3.93 -5.78 -11.17
N ALA A 69 3.01 -4.84 -11.39
CA ALA A 69 2.77 -3.75 -10.46
C ALA A 69 1.69 -4.12 -9.44
N ALA A 70 1.90 -3.78 -8.18
CA ALA A 70 0.87 -3.76 -7.14
C ALA A 70 0.48 -2.30 -6.86
N ASN A 71 -0.80 -1.97 -7.08
CA ASN A 71 -1.38 -0.66 -6.84
C ASN A 71 -1.64 -0.47 -5.34
N ALA A 72 -0.57 -0.20 -4.59
CA ALA A 72 -0.62 0.00 -3.15
C ALA A 72 -1.55 1.17 -2.76
N TYR A 73 -1.73 2.16 -3.63
CA TYR A 73 -2.63 3.28 -3.40
C TYR A 73 -4.08 2.80 -3.23
N ASP A 74 -4.64 2.14 -4.25
CA ASP A 74 -6.04 1.67 -4.18
C ASP A 74 -6.22 0.56 -3.14
N LEU A 75 -5.23 -0.32 -2.99
CA LEU A 75 -5.23 -1.38 -1.97
C LEU A 75 -5.43 -0.82 -0.56
N ASN A 76 -4.78 0.30 -0.24
CA ASN A 76 -4.91 0.95 1.05
C ASN A 76 -6.12 1.90 1.10
N MET A 77 -6.42 2.60 -0.01
CA MET A 77 -7.49 3.60 -0.04
C MET A 77 -8.87 3.01 0.21
N ASP A 78 -9.12 1.77 -0.18
CA ASP A 78 -10.39 1.10 0.06
C ASP A 78 -10.73 1.03 1.56
N PHE A 79 -9.79 0.61 2.42
CA PHE A 79 -10.01 0.60 3.87
C PHE A 79 -9.75 1.95 4.54
N VAL A 80 -8.99 2.86 3.91
CA VAL A 80 -8.82 4.23 4.40
C VAL A 80 -10.14 5.01 4.29
N THR A 81 -10.84 4.88 3.16
CA THR A 81 -12.08 5.61 2.89
C THR A 81 -13.30 4.95 3.51
N ASN A 82 -13.29 3.62 3.65
CA ASN A 82 -14.39 2.87 4.25
C ASN A 82 -13.93 1.85 5.30
N PRO A 83 -13.32 2.28 6.42
CA PRO A 83 -12.71 1.38 7.41
C PRO A 83 -13.70 0.35 7.96
N ARG A 84 -14.97 0.73 8.16
CA ARG A 84 -15.99 -0.17 8.72
C ARG A 84 -16.33 -1.34 7.80
N ALA A 85 -16.36 -1.15 6.48
CA ALA A 85 -16.57 -2.25 5.53
C ALA A 85 -15.45 -3.29 5.61
N TYR A 86 -14.25 -2.86 6.03
CA TYR A 86 -13.11 -3.73 6.26
C TYR A 86 -12.96 -4.14 7.73
N GLY A 87 -13.95 -3.90 8.59
CA GLY A 87 -13.95 -4.27 10.01
C GLY A 87 -13.00 -3.45 10.90
N PHE A 88 -12.54 -2.30 10.43
CA PHE A 88 -11.80 -1.34 11.24
C PHE A 88 -12.75 -0.29 11.84
N VAL A 89 -12.51 0.08 13.10
CA VAL A 89 -13.20 1.20 13.75
C VAL A 89 -12.66 2.55 13.28
N THR A 90 -11.41 2.60 12.83
CA THR A 90 -10.78 3.81 12.31
C THR A 90 -9.62 3.49 11.36
N SER A 91 -9.44 4.38 10.38
CA SER A 91 -8.28 4.48 9.50
C SER A 91 -7.50 5.78 9.69
N GLN A 92 -7.93 6.65 10.60
CA GLN A 92 -7.30 7.97 10.80
C GLN A 92 -6.36 7.98 12.00
N VAL A 93 -6.64 7.16 13.02
CA VAL A 93 -5.89 7.11 14.28
C VAL A 93 -5.04 5.84 14.30
N ALA A 94 -3.76 5.95 14.65
CA ALA A 94 -2.87 4.80 14.83
C ALA A 94 -3.16 4.06 16.15
N CYS A 95 -2.93 2.74 16.17
CA CYS A 95 -3.07 1.97 17.41
C CYS A 95 -2.02 2.37 18.46
N CYS A 96 -0.77 2.57 18.05
CA CYS A 96 0.34 2.94 18.90
C CYS A 96 0.92 4.30 18.48
N GLY A 97 0.91 5.28 19.38
CA GLY A 97 1.53 6.56 19.11
C GLY A 97 1.15 7.65 20.10
N GLN A 98 1.48 8.89 19.77
CA GLN A 98 1.28 10.04 20.65
C GLN A 98 0.62 11.19 19.90
N GLY A 99 0.06 12.13 20.66
CA GLY A 99 -0.53 13.35 20.12
C GLY A 99 -1.74 13.10 19.21
N ARG A 100 -2.00 14.06 18.34
CA ARG A 100 -3.15 14.02 17.43
C ARG A 100 -3.06 12.80 16.50
N PHE A 101 -4.17 12.07 16.38
CA PHE A 101 -4.28 10.81 15.63
C PHE A 101 -3.32 9.69 16.05
N ASN A 102 -2.69 9.77 17.23
CA ASN A 102 -1.53 8.95 17.56
C ASN A 102 -0.43 9.00 16.47
N GLY A 103 -0.34 10.13 15.75
CA GLY A 103 0.53 10.30 14.59
C GLY A 103 1.88 10.95 14.89
N ILE A 104 2.18 11.27 16.15
CA ILE A 104 3.40 11.99 16.52
C ILE A 104 4.38 11.06 17.23
N GLY A 105 5.66 11.11 16.82
CA GLY A 105 6.75 10.36 17.44
C GLY A 105 6.74 8.87 17.09
N LEU A 106 7.68 8.12 17.65
CA LEU A 106 7.76 6.67 17.47
C LEU A 106 6.79 5.95 18.43
N CYS A 107 6.39 4.73 18.05
CA CYS A 107 5.73 3.80 18.97
C CYS A 107 6.74 3.33 20.02
N THR A 108 6.58 3.77 21.27
CA THR A 108 7.48 3.45 22.40
C THR A 108 6.66 3.12 23.65
N ILE A 109 7.33 2.79 24.76
CA ILE A 109 6.67 2.54 26.06
C ILE A 109 5.89 3.73 26.61
N LEU A 110 6.17 4.96 26.12
CA LEU A 110 5.46 6.18 26.51
C LEU A 110 4.25 6.48 25.61
N SER A 111 4.03 5.67 24.57
CA SER A 111 2.95 5.90 23.61
C SER A 111 1.61 5.39 24.13
N ASN A 112 0.52 6.02 23.69
CA ASN A 112 -0.80 5.44 23.83
C ASN A 112 -0.87 4.15 23.01
N LEU A 113 -1.50 3.11 23.56
CA LEU A 113 -1.74 1.85 22.88
C LEU A 113 -3.24 1.56 22.84
N CYS A 114 -3.74 1.19 21.66
CA CYS A 114 -5.13 0.81 21.49
C CYS A 114 -5.43 -0.54 22.17
N PRO A 115 -6.66 -0.78 22.64
CA PRO A 115 -7.00 -2.01 23.36
C PRO A 115 -7.04 -3.24 22.45
N ASN A 116 -7.24 -3.06 21.14
CA ASN A 116 -7.28 -4.14 20.17
C ASN A 116 -6.75 -3.66 18.81
N ARG A 117 -5.59 -4.18 18.38
CA ARG A 117 -4.97 -3.84 17.09
C ARG A 117 -5.73 -4.39 15.88
N ASP A 118 -6.58 -5.40 16.06
CA ASP A 118 -7.33 -6.01 14.95
C ASP A 118 -8.49 -5.14 14.48
N ILE A 119 -8.82 -4.06 15.18
CA ILE A 119 -9.86 -3.11 14.76
C ILE A 119 -9.29 -1.78 14.28
N PHE A 120 -7.96 -1.62 14.19
CA PHE A 120 -7.30 -0.41 13.68
C PHE A 120 -6.66 -0.69 12.32
N ALA A 121 -6.77 0.25 11.37
CA ALA A 121 -6.10 0.09 10.08
C ALA A 121 -4.59 0.31 10.18
N PHE A 122 -4.15 1.24 11.05
CA PHE A 122 -2.73 1.60 11.25
C PHE A 122 -2.21 1.14 12.60
N TRP A 123 -1.03 0.51 12.60
CA TRP A 123 -0.31 0.13 13.82
C TRP A 123 0.33 1.35 14.45
N ASP A 124 1.10 2.10 13.67
CA ASP A 124 1.87 3.27 14.11
C ASP A 124 1.57 4.46 13.17
N PRO A 125 2.28 5.61 13.28
CA PRO A 125 1.98 6.78 12.46
C PRO A 125 2.07 6.59 10.93
N PHE A 126 2.65 5.50 10.44
CA PHE A 126 2.86 5.25 9.01
C PHE A 126 2.37 3.87 8.56
N HIS A 127 2.54 2.84 9.39
CA HIS A 127 2.45 1.45 8.95
C HIS A 127 1.06 0.83 9.23
N PRO A 128 0.49 0.05 8.28
CA PRO A 128 -0.74 -0.70 8.52
C PRO A 128 -0.58 -1.77 9.60
N THR A 129 -1.68 -2.13 10.27
CA THR A 129 -1.70 -3.28 11.20
C THR A 129 -1.49 -4.61 10.46
N GLU A 130 -1.18 -5.67 11.20
CA GLU A 130 -1.13 -7.03 10.64
C GLU A 130 -2.41 -7.38 9.88
N ARG A 131 -3.58 -7.05 10.46
CA ARG A 131 -4.88 -7.32 9.81
C ARG A 131 -5.04 -6.55 8.50
N ALA A 132 -4.64 -5.28 8.46
CA ALA A 132 -4.64 -4.51 7.22
C ALA A 132 -3.68 -5.11 6.18
N ASN A 133 -2.49 -5.55 6.60
CA ASN A 133 -1.55 -6.24 5.72
C ASN A 133 -2.10 -7.56 5.16
N ARG A 134 -2.86 -8.34 5.95
CA ARG A 134 -3.52 -9.57 5.45
C ARG A 134 -4.54 -9.26 4.35
N ILE A 135 -5.28 -8.16 4.46
CA ILE A 135 -6.22 -7.70 3.42
C ILE A 135 -5.43 -7.30 2.16
N ILE A 136 -4.37 -6.49 2.30
CA ILE A 136 -3.52 -6.06 1.20
C ILE A 136 -2.94 -7.27 0.45
N VAL A 137 -2.33 -8.21 1.17
CA VAL A 137 -1.71 -9.41 0.58
C VAL A 137 -2.76 -10.30 -0.08
N SER A 138 -3.92 -10.52 0.56
CA SER A 138 -5.00 -11.30 -0.06
C SER A 138 -5.41 -10.70 -1.41
N THR A 139 -5.54 -9.38 -1.50
CA THR A 139 -5.90 -8.69 -2.74
C THR A 139 -4.77 -8.71 -3.77
N ILE A 140 -3.50 -8.67 -3.36
CA ILE A 140 -2.36 -8.87 -4.28
C ILE A 140 -2.39 -10.28 -4.88
N VAL A 141 -2.73 -11.28 -4.07
CA VAL A 141 -2.73 -12.70 -4.47
C VAL A 141 -3.86 -13.01 -5.45
N THR A 142 -5.09 -12.59 -5.15
CA THR A 142 -6.28 -13.04 -5.89
C THR A 142 -7.12 -11.91 -6.50
N GLY A 143 -6.75 -10.65 -6.25
CA GLY A 143 -7.51 -9.49 -6.69
C GLY A 143 -7.54 -9.30 -8.20
N SER A 144 -8.32 -8.31 -8.64
CA SER A 144 -8.46 -7.98 -10.05
C SER A 144 -7.32 -7.10 -10.56
N THR A 145 -7.35 -6.81 -11.86
CA THR A 145 -6.38 -5.92 -12.51
C THR A 145 -6.48 -4.44 -12.11
N LYS A 146 -7.48 -4.09 -11.29
CA LYS A 146 -7.54 -2.79 -10.59
C LYS A 146 -6.35 -2.64 -9.63
N PHE A 147 -6.05 -3.70 -8.90
CA PHE A 147 -5.07 -3.70 -7.82
C PHE A 147 -3.70 -4.22 -8.24
N MET A 148 -3.66 -4.97 -9.34
CA MET A 148 -2.47 -5.64 -9.85
C MET A 148 -2.38 -5.43 -11.37
N ASN A 149 -1.19 -5.22 -11.94
CA ASN A 149 -1.05 -5.02 -13.38
C ASN A 149 0.15 -5.78 -13.95
N PRO A 150 0.02 -6.49 -15.09
CA PRO A 150 -1.21 -6.70 -15.85
C PRO A 150 -2.12 -7.81 -15.28
N MET A 151 -1.66 -8.55 -14.27
CA MET A 151 -2.37 -9.68 -13.65
C MET A 151 -2.00 -9.82 -12.17
N ASN A 152 -2.81 -10.56 -11.41
CA ASN A 152 -2.53 -10.81 -9.99
C ASN A 152 -1.41 -11.85 -9.79
N LEU A 153 -0.94 -11.95 -8.55
CA LEU A 153 0.20 -12.80 -8.21
C LEU A 153 -0.11 -14.29 -8.46
N SER A 154 -1.33 -14.75 -8.19
CA SER A 154 -1.70 -16.16 -8.47
C SER A 154 -1.63 -16.49 -9.96
N THR A 155 -2.08 -15.58 -10.82
CA THR A 155 -2.07 -15.78 -12.28
C THR A 155 -0.63 -15.89 -12.80
N ILE A 156 0.27 -14.97 -12.43
CA ILE A 156 1.64 -15.02 -12.94
C ILE A 156 2.40 -16.25 -12.42
N MET A 157 2.14 -16.68 -11.17
CA MET A 157 2.74 -17.88 -10.61
C MET A 157 2.26 -19.15 -11.32
N ALA A 158 1.01 -19.20 -11.77
CA ALA A 158 0.48 -20.32 -12.53
C ALA A 158 1.08 -20.42 -13.94
N LEU A 159 1.36 -19.29 -14.59
CA LEU A 159 2.00 -19.28 -15.93
C LEU A 159 3.39 -19.91 -15.92
N ASP A 160 4.13 -19.80 -14.81
CA ASP A 160 5.44 -20.47 -14.65
C ASP A 160 5.33 -21.99 -14.54
N SER A 161 4.24 -22.52 -13.99
CA SER A 161 4.06 -23.97 -13.83
C SER A 161 3.79 -24.70 -15.15
N LEU A 162 3.66 -23.97 -16.26
CA LEU A 162 3.35 -24.48 -17.60
C LEU A 162 4.59 -24.55 -18.53
N VAL A 163 5.77 -24.14 -18.05
CA VAL A 163 7.04 -24.12 -18.82
C VAL A 163 8.03 -25.13 -18.27
#